data_AF-A0A8T4SYC1-F1
#
_entry.id   AF-A0A8T4SYC1-F1
#
_cell.length_a   1.000
_cell.length_b   1.000
_cell.length_c   1.000
_cell.angle_alpha   90.00
_cell.angle_beta   90.00
_cell.angle_gamma   90.00
#
_symmetry.space_group_name_H-M   'P 1'
#
loop_
_entity.id
_entity.type
_entity.pdbx_description
1 polymer ?
#
loop_
_entity_poly.entity_id
_entity_poly.type
_entity_poly.pdbx_seq_one_letter_code
_entity_poly.pdbx_strand_id
1 'polypeptide(L)' 'MKKENLLKNNFLIKELPELVSETVYRDLIAEAENLEVKKQKEGYLLSFFLKKGSYATVFLKKLFS' A
#
# COMPACT_ATOMS: atom_id res chain seq x y z
N MET A 1 0.38 -16.04 -9.16
CA MET A 1 -0.39 -17.28 -9.37
C MET A 1 0.43 -18.28 -10.17
N LYS A 2 0.56 -18.19 -11.51
CA LYS A 2 1.31 -19.20 -12.31
C LYS A 2 2.80 -19.31 -11.97
N LYS A 3 3.52 -18.19 -11.83
CA LYS A 3 4.95 -18.18 -11.47
C LYS A 3 5.23 -18.82 -10.11
N GLU A 4 4.30 -18.63 -9.16
CA GLU A 4 4.37 -19.17 -7.79
C GLU A 4 3.70 -20.56 -7.67
N ASN A 5 3.20 -21.13 -8.77
CA ASN A 5 2.42 -22.38 -8.83
C ASN A 5 1.23 -22.45 -7.83
N LEU A 6 0.52 -21.34 -7.63
CA LEU A 6 -0.61 -21.22 -6.70
C LEU A 6 -1.96 -21.22 -7.45
N LEU A 7 -2.93 -21.97 -6.92
CA LEU A 7 -4.34 -21.99 -7.33
C LEU A 7 -5.21 -21.28 -6.28
N LYS A 8 -6.38 -20.75 -6.70
CA LYS A 8 -7.30 -20.05 -5.77
C LYS A 8 -7.74 -20.93 -4.60
N ASN A 9 -7.95 -22.22 -4.84
CA ASN A 9 -8.40 -23.16 -3.82
C ASN A 9 -7.33 -23.45 -2.76
N ASN A 10 -6.05 -23.10 -2.99
CA ASN A 10 -5.02 -23.23 -1.97
C ASN A 10 -5.21 -22.27 -0.78
N PHE A 11 -6.03 -21.22 -0.94
CA PHE A 11 -6.36 -20.30 0.14
C PHE A 11 -7.59 -20.74 0.96
N LEU A 12 -8.18 -21.90 0.64
CA LEU A 12 -9.27 -22.51 1.38
C LEU A 12 -8.71 -23.58 2.32
N ILE A 13 -8.42 -23.21 3.56
CA ILE A 13 -7.84 -24.09 4.58
C ILE A 13 -8.98 -24.61 5.45
N LYS A 14 -9.40 -25.85 5.23
CA LYS A 14 -10.59 -26.42 5.90
C LYS A 14 -10.38 -26.61 7.40
N GLU A 15 -9.14 -26.86 7.78
CA GLU A 15 -8.70 -27.09 9.15
C GLU A 15 -8.60 -25.79 9.97
N LEU A 16 -8.46 -24.64 9.30
CA LEU A 16 -8.34 -23.31 9.90
C LEU A 16 -9.24 -22.31 9.14
N PRO A 17 -10.58 -22.45 9.27
CA PRO A 17 -11.53 -21.65 8.50
C PRO A 17 -11.42 -20.14 8.78
N GLU A 18 -10.92 -19.73 9.94
CA GLU A 18 -10.70 -18.32 10.31
C GLU A 18 -9.57 -17.65 9.51
N LEU A 19 -8.69 -18.43 8.87
CA LEU A 19 -7.62 -17.93 8.01
C LEU A 19 -8.06 -17.77 6.55
N VAL A 20 -9.29 -18.17 6.21
CA VAL A 20 -9.82 -17.99 4.87
C VAL A 20 -9.92 -16.50 4.59
N SER A 21 -9.05 -16.03 3.69
CA SER A 21 -9.12 -14.67 3.18
C SER A 21 -10.10 -14.61 2.03
N GLU A 22 -11.19 -13.89 2.21
CA GLU A 22 -12.04 -13.48 1.10
C GLU A 22 -11.29 -12.52 0.16
N THR A 23 -11.81 -12.37 -1.06
CA THR A 23 -11.20 -11.47 -2.04
C THR A 23 -11.43 -10.02 -1.64
N VAL A 24 -10.36 -9.29 -1.36
CA VAL A 24 -10.37 -7.84 -1.15
C VAL A 24 -9.68 -7.14 -2.31
N TYR A 25 -10.25 -6.00 -2.72
CA TYR A 25 -9.69 -5.16 -3.77
C TYR A 25 -8.92 -3.99 -3.16
N ARG A 26 -7.88 -3.56 -3.86
CA ARG A 26 -7.07 -2.43 -3.47
C ARG A 26 -6.60 -1.69 -4.72
N ASP A 27 -6.66 -0.37 -4.66
CA ASP A 27 -6.17 0.48 -5.75
C ASP A 27 -4.66 0.29 -5.92
N LEU A 28 -4.24 0.11 -7.17
CA LEU A 28 -2.84 -0.05 -7.53
C LEU A 28 -2.06 1.27 -7.38
N ILE A 29 -2.74 2.39 -7.61
CA ILE A 29 -2.18 3.74 -7.53
C ILE A 29 -2.89 4.46 -6.38
N ALA A 30 -2.10 5.00 -5.46
CA ALA A 30 -2.58 5.92 -4.43
C ALA A 30 -2.13 7.33 -4.80
N GLU A 31 -3.09 8.25 -4.87
CA GLU A 31 -2.84 9.66 -5.13
C GLU A 31 -2.53 10.40 -3.82
N ALA A 32 -1.51 11.26 -3.86
CA ALA A 32 -1.19 12.17 -2.76
C ALA A 32 -1.88 13.50 -3.02
N GLU A 33 -2.75 13.91 -2.11
CA GLU A 33 -3.54 15.12 -2.24
C GLU A 33 -2.89 16.24 -1.40
N ASN A 34 -2.99 17.48 -1.89
CA ASN A 34 -2.55 18.69 -1.18
C ASN A 34 -1.08 18.66 -0.72
N LEU A 35 -0.15 18.26 -1.60
CA LEU A 35 1.27 18.27 -1.28
C LEU A 35 1.79 19.71 -1.10
N GLU A 36 2.23 20.02 0.11
CA GLU A 36 2.98 21.22 0.44
C GLU A 36 4.42 20.86 0.81
N VAL A 37 5.37 21.64 0.29
CA VAL A 37 6.80 21.48 0.58
C VAL A 37 7.35 22.79 1.12
N LYS A 38 7.88 22.75 2.36
CA LYS A 38 8.51 23.89 3.00
C LYS A 38 9.97 23.58 3.30
N LYS A 39 10.89 24.35 2.71
CA LYS A 39 12.31 24.25 3.04
C LYS A 39 12.54 24.75 4.47
N GLN A 40 13.26 23.98 5.27
CA GLN A 40 13.68 24.34 6.62
C GLN A 40 15.19 24.54 6.66
N LYS A 41 15.74 25.02 7.80
CA LYS A 41 17.19 25.09 8.00
C LYS A 41 17.87 23.75 7.78
N GLU A 42 17.22 22.67 8.24
CA GLU A 42 17.66 21.29 8.05
C GLU A 42 16.59 20.52 7.28
N GLY A 43 16.79 20.41 5.97
CA GLY A 43 15.93 19.60 5.09
C GLY A 43 14.59 20.26 4.73
N TYR A 44 13.56 19.42 4.60
CA TYR A 44 12.24 19.80 4.09
C TYR A 44 11.14 19.28 5.02
N LEU A 45 10.14 20.12 5.26
CA LEU A 45 8.87 19.72 5.86
C LEU A 45 7.87 19.46 4.72
N LEU A 46 7.29 18.26 4.71
CA LEU A 46 6.29 17.81 3.76
C LEU A 46 4.95 17.66 4.47
N SER A 47 3.90 18.24 3.91
CA SER A 47 2.52 18.02 4.33
C SER A 47 1.74 17.48 3.14
N PHE A 48 1.00 16.39 3.32
CA PHE A 48 0.20 15.77 2.27
C PHE A 48 -0.86 14.86 2.90
N PHE A 49 -1.91 14.56 2.14
CA PHE A 49 -2.95 13.61 2.53
C PHE A 49 -2.87 12.35 1.67
N LEU A 50 -3.10 11.19 2.31
CA LEU A 50 -3.20 9.90 1.65
C LEU A 50 -4.46 9.18 2.13
N LYS A 51 -5.18 8.55 1.18
CA LYS A 51 -6.35 7.73 1.50
C LYS A 51 -5.99 6.55 2.40
N LYS A 52 -6.94 6.14 3.24
CA LYS A 52 -6.80 5.00 4.15
C LYS A 52 -6.28 3.76 3.40
N GLY A 53 -5.34 3.07 4.03
CA GLY A 53 -4.66 1.91 3.45
C GLY A 53 -3.38 2.27 2.71
N SER A 54 -3.19 3.52 2.28
CA SER A 54 -1.95 3.98 1.64
C SER A 54 -0.82 4.15 2.64
N TYR A 55 0.43 4.09 2.15
CA TYR A 55 1.63 4.20 2.99
C TYR A 55 2.44 5.45 2.63
N ALA A 56 2.68 6.31 3.62
CA ALA A 56 3.52 7.50 3.45
C ALA A 56 4.96 7.14 3.02
N THR A 57 5.49 6.02 3.51
CA THR A 57 6.83 5.54 3.15
C THR A 57 6.96 5.20 1.68
N VAL A 58 5.92 4.64 1.05
CA VAL A 58 5.91 4.33 -0.39
C VAL A 58 5.89 5.63 -1.21
N PHE A 59 5.09 6.60 -0.79
CA PHE A 59 5.07 7.93 -1.42
C PHE A 59 6.43 8.62 -1.34
N LEU A 60 7.03 8.69 -0.14
CA LEU A 60 8.36 9.31 0.04
C LEU A 60 9.44 8.58 -0.77
N LYS A 61 9.43 7.24 -0.78
CA LYS A 61 10.35 6.47 -1.61
C LYS A 61 10.22 6.85 -3.08
N LYS A 62 9.00 6.98 -3.60
CA LYS A 62 8.76 7.36 -5.00
C LYS A 62 9.15 8.81 -5.30
N LEU A 63 8.97 9.72 -4.34
CA LEU A 63 9.33 11.13 -4.49
C LEU A 63 10.85 11.34 -4.58
N PHE A 64 11.64 10.51 -3.89
CA PHE A 64 13.10 10.61 -3.83
C PHE A 64 13.86 9.53 -4.62
N SER A 65 13.15 8.68 -5.40
CA SER A 65 13.76 7.73 -6.35
C SER A 65 13.82 8.33 -7.74
#